data_AF-A0A4R4BYI2-F1
#
_entry.id   AF-A0A4R4BYI2-F1
#
_cell.length_a   1.000
_cell.length_b   1.000
_cell.length_c   1.000
_cell.angle_alpha   90.00
_cell.angle_beta   90.00
_cell.angle_gamma   90.00
#
_symmetry.space_group_name_H-M   'P 1'
#
loop_
_entity.id
_entity.type
_entity.pdbx_description
1 polymer ?
#
loop_
_entity_poly.entity_id
_entity_poly.type
_entity_poly.pdbx_seq_one_letter_code
_entity_poly.pdbx_strand_id
1 'polypeptide(L)'
;MRTTTPRAPLRVAAVMAPALPLAGCASRGAPSYVLFGAYFPLWLVSAIVGVVGAIVAHRVFVATGWSTTVPYQLAVCTAIGLVVAVIVWLTGTGPFA
;
A
#
# COMPACT_ATOMS: atom_id res chain seq x y z
N MET A 1 35.03 19.67 24.25
CA MET A 1 33.77 20.16 23.65
C MET A 1 32.98 18.94 23.18
N ARG A 2 31.86 18.59 23.82
CA ARG A 2 30.99 17.46 23.41
C ARG A 2 30.00 17.97 22.36
N THR A 3 30.12 17.51 21.13
CA THR A 3 29.15 17.75 20.06
C THR A 3 27.89 16.91 20.32
N THR A 4 26.82 17.56 20.74
CA THR A 4 25.48 16.96 20.86
C THR A 4 24.82 16.91 19.50
N THR A 5 24.80 15.73 18.87
CA THR A 5 24.08 15.49 17.61
C THR A 5 22.57 15.63 17.84
N PRO A 6 21.83 16.44 17.06
CA PRO A 6 20.41 16.65 17.26
C PRO A 6 19.64 15.40 16.80
N ARG A 7 19.25 14.53 17.75
CA ARG A 7 18.31 13.41 17.54
C ARG A 7 16.84 13.88 17.44
N ALA A 8 16.60 15.18 17.54
CA ALA A 8 15.29 15.80 17.53
C ALA A 8 14.45 15.56 16.26
N PRO A 9 14.97 15.70 15.02
CA PRO A 9 14.14 15.52 13.83
C PRO A 9 13.69 14.07 13.65
N LEU A 10 14.51 13.10 14.06
CA LEU A 10 14.18 11.67 13.99
C LEU A 10 13.06 11.30 14.97
N ARG A 11 13.02 11.93 16.14
CA ARG A 11 11.95 11.70 17.14
C ARG A 11 10.62 12.31 16.69
N VAL A 12 10.65 13.50 16.09
CA VAL A 12 9.44 14.13 15.52
C VAL A 12 8.91 13.31 14.35
N ALA A 13 9.77 12.83 13.46
CA ALA A 13 9.37 11.92 12.38
C ALA A 13 8.77 10.61 12.91
N ALA A 14 9.35 10.03 13.96
CA ALA A 14 8.83 8.81 14.59
C ALA A 14 7.46 9.00 15.25
N VAL A 15 7.18 10.18 15.81
CA VAL A 15 5.88 10.52 16.41
C VAL A 15 4.83 10.85 15.34
N MET A 16 5.23 11.39 14.19
CA MET A 16 4.31 11.76 13.11
C MET A 16 4.03 10.61 12.13
N ALA A 17 4.94 9.64 12.01
CA ALA A 17 4.76 8.44 11.19
C ALA A 17 3.42 7.69 11.45
N PRO A 18 2.96 7.48 12.70
CA PRO A 18 1.66 6.88 12.94
C PRO A 18 0.47 7.80 12.66
N ALA A 19 0.65 9.13 12.50
CA ALA A 19 -0.47 10.02 12.21
C ALA A 19 -0.97 9.93 10.75
N LEU A 20 -0.09 9.54 9.81
CA LEU A 20 -0.45 9.34 8.40
C LEU A 20 -1.56 8.29 8.19
N PRO A 21 -1.50 7.08 8.78
CA PRO A 21 -2.58 6.11 8.62
C PRO A 21 -3.89 6.52 9.31
N LEU A 22 -3.86 7.39 10.34
CA LEU A 22 -5.09 7.88 11.00
C LEU A 22 -5.87 8.92 10.17
N ALA A 23 -5.27 9.52 9.14
CA ALA A 23 -5.99 10.43 8.24
C ALA A 23 -7.18 9.76 7.52
N GLY A 24 -7.14 8.43 7.38
CA GLY A 24 -8.26 7.64 6.86
C GLY A 24 -9.51 7.68 7.74
N CYS A 25 -9.40 7.94 9.05
CA CYS A 25 -10.54 8.02 9.97
C CYS A 25 -11.32 9.34 9.83
N ALA A 26 -10.68 10.41 9.33
CA ALA A 26 -11.34 11.68 9.04
C ALA A 26 -11.96 11.72 7.62
N SER A 27 -11.64 10.71 6.80
CA SER A 27 -12.21 10.51 5.47
C SER A 27 -13.67 10.05 5.62
N ARG A 28 -14.59 10.64 4.87
CA ARG A 28 -16.06 10.53 5.05
C ARG A 28 -16.60 9.11 4.75
N GLY A 29 -16.34 8.16 5.64
CA GLY A 29 -16.67 6.75 5.47
C GLY A 29 -15.89 6.09 4.33
N ALA A 30 -15.71 4.77 4.37
CA ALA A 30 -15.15 4.07 3.21
C ALA A 30 -16.15 4.18 2.04
N PRO A 31 -15.78 4.75 0.89
CA PRO A 31 -16.67 4.78 -0.26
C PRO A 31 -17.00 3.35 -0.65
N SER A 32 -18.28 3.11 -0.93
CA SER A 32 -18.74 1.79 -1.35
C SER A 32 -19.55 1.92 -2.61
N TYR A 33 -19.30 0.98 -3.51
CA TYR A 33 -19.95 0.89 -4.79
C TYR A 33 -21.07 -0.14 -4.71
N VAL A 34 -22.19 0.17 -5.35
CA VAL A 34 -23.27 -0.80 -5.52
C VAL A 34 -22.91 -1.67 -6.71
N LEU A 35 -22.49 -2.92 -6.48
CA LEU A 35 -22.29 -3.93 -7.52
C LEU A 35 -23.37 -5.01 -7.36
N PHE A 36 -24.13 -5.29 -8.42
CA PHE A 36 -25.20 -6.30 -8.42
C PHE A 36 -26.22 -6.15 -7.28
N GLY A 37 -26.50 -4.92 -6.85
CA GLY A 37 -27.42 -4.64 -5.73
C GLY A 37 -26.84 -4.87 -4.33
N ALA A 38 -25.56 -5.26 -4.23
CA ALA A 38 -24.82 -5.37 -2.97
C ALA A 38 -23.79 -4.24 -2.82
N TYR A 39 -23.56 -3.82 -1.58
CA TYR A 39 -22.65 -2.71 -1.25
C TYR A 39 -21.23 -3.26 -1.07
N PHE A 40 -20.36 -3.04 -2.05
CA PHE A 40 -18.97 -3.48 -2.02
C PHE A 40 -18.04 -2.31 -1.68
N PRO A 41 -17.25 -2.42 -0.60
CA PRO A 41 -16.36 -1.34 -0.22
C PRO A 41 -15.15 -1.25 -1.16
N LEU A 42 -14.67 -0.03 -1.40
CA LEU A 42 -13.58 0.23 -2.35
C LEU A 42 -12.28 -0.53 -2.01
N TRP A 43 -12.04 -0.85 -0.73
CA TRP A 43 -10.82 -1.53 -0.28
C TRP A 43 -10.81 -2.98 -0.72
N LEU A 44 -11.99 -3.58 -0.87
CA LEU A 44 -12.11 -4.95 -1.33
C LEU A 44 -11.77 -5.03 -2.83
N VAL A 45 -12.24 -4.03 -3.60
CA VAL A 45 -11.89 -3.91 -5.02
C VAL A 45 -10.38 -3.66 -5.18
N SER A 46 -9.80 -2.73 -4.44
CA SER A 46 -8.37 -2.44 -4.52
C SER A 46 -7.51 -3.62 -4.07
N ALA A 47 -7.94 -4.38 -3.05
CA ALA A 47 -7.27 -5.61 -2.62
C ALA A 47 -7.26 -6.66 -3.74
N ILE A 48 -8.38 -6.88 -4.44
CA ILE A 48 -8.43 -7.80 -5.58
C ILE A 48 -7.46 -7.36 -6.68
N VAL A 49 -7.44 -6.06 -7.02
CA VAL A 49 -6.50 -5.52 -8.02
C VAL A 49 -5.05 -5.72 -7.57
N GLY A 50 -4.74 -5.52 -6.29
CA GLY A 50 -3.42 -5.79 -5.72
C GLY A 50 -3.01 -7.26 -5.80
N VAL A 51 -3.93 -8.20 -5.54
CA VAL A 51 -3.69 -9.64 -5.68
C VAL A 51 -3.38 -9.99 -7.14
N VAL A 52 -4.13 -9.46 -8.09
CA VAL A 52 -3.83 -9.62 -9.52
C VAL A 52 -2.45 -9.07 -9.85
N GLY A 53 -2.10 -7.88 -9.34
CA GLY A 53 -0.77 -7.28 -9.49
C GLY A 53 0.36 -8.14 -8.94
N ALA A 54 0.18 -8.74 -7.75
CA ALA A 54 1.16 -9.64 -7.15
C ALA A 54 1.37 -10.92 -7.99
N ILE A 55 0.28 -11.50 -8.51
CA ILE A 55 0.33 -12.67 -9.38
C ILE A 55 1.08 -12.33 -10.67
N VAL A 56 0.73 -11.22 -11.33
CA VAL A 56 1.41 -10.79 -12.57
C VAL A 56 2.90 -10.55 -12.30
N ALA A 57 3.26 -9.84 -11.23
CA ALA A 57 4.66 -9.62 -10.85
C ALA A 57 5.40 -10.95 -10.65
N HIS A 58 4.79 -11.90 -9.92
CA HIS A 58 5.36 -13.22 -9.72
C HIS A 58 5.61 -13.97 -11.04
N ARG A 59 4.64 -13.96 -11.95
CA ARG A 59 4.78 -14.60 -13.27
C ARG A 59 5.90 -13.95 -14.09
N VAL A 60 6.02 -12.62 -14.05
CA VAL A 60 7.10 -11.89 -14.74
C VAL A 60 8.46 -12.30 -14.17
N PHE A 61 8.64 -12.32 -12.85
CA PHE A 61 9.93 -12.70 -12.25
C PHE A 61 10.32 -14.17 -12.51
N VAL A 62 9.35 -15.07 -12.57
CA VAL A 62 9.60 -16.48 -12.95
C VAL A 62 9.99 -16.57 -14.43
N ALA A 63 9.30 -15.85 -15.31
CA ALA A 63 9.58 -15.85 -16.74
C ALA A 63 10.96 -15.24 -17.08
N THR A 64 11.42 -14.23 -16.32
CA THR A 64 12.72 -13.59 -16.54
C THR A 64 13.88 -14.32 -15.85
N GLY A 65 13.63 -15.40 -15.10
CA GLY A 65 14.66 -16.15 -14.36
C GLY A 65 15.22 -15.44 -13.12
N TRP A 66 14.68 -14.27 -12.79
CA TRP A 66 15.08 -13.46 -11.63
C TRP A 66 14.70 -14.07 -10.28
N SER A 67 13.87 -15.13 -10.29
CA SER A 67 13.51 -15.92 -9.10
C SER A 67 14.70 -16.49 -8.34
N THR A 68 15.84 -16.69 -9.01
CA THR A 68 17.04 -17.28 -8.41
C THR A 68 17.97 -16.25 -7.77
N THR A 69 17.86 -14.97 -8.14
CA THR A 69 18.72 -13.88 -7.63
C THR A 69 18.10 -13.19 -6.41
N VAL A 70 16.77 -13.13 -6.33
CA VAL A 70 16.08 -12.41 -5.25
C VAL A 70 15.74 -13.37 -4.10
N PRO A 71 16.44 -13.29 -2.94
CA PRO A 71 15.99 -14.00 -1.75
C PRO A 71 14.65 -13.39 -1.32
N TYR A 72 13.66 -14.23 -1.00
CA TYR A 72 12.30 -13.82 -0.60
C TYR A 72 11.37 -13.29 -1.71
N GLN A 73 11.35 -13.97 -2.86
CA GLN A 73 10.51 -13.60 -4.01
C GLN A 73 9.01 -13.39 -3.69
N LEU A 74 8.45 -14.18 -2.78
CA LEU A 74 7.06 -14.02 -2.34
C LEU A 74 6.83 -12.64 -1.68
N ALA A 75 7.72 -12.22 -0.77
CA ALA A 75 7.59 -10.92 -0.09
C ALA A 75 7.67 -9.76 -1.07
N VAL A 76 8.58 -9.83 -2.06
CA VAL A 76 8.73 -8.79 -3.08
C VAL A 76 7.48 -8.70 -3.96
N CYS A 77 6.97 -9.83 -4.44
CA CYS A 77 5.74 -9.85 -5.26
C CYS A 77 4.54 -9.34 -4.46
N THR A 78 4.41 -9.73 -3.19
CA THR A 78 3.33 -9.23 -2.33
C THR A 78 3.47 -7.74 -2.03
N ALA A 79 4.69 -7.23 -1.86
CA ALA A 79 4.93 -5.81 -1.66
C ALA A 79 4.54 -4.99 -2.90
N ILE A 80 4.86 -5.48 -4.10
CA ILE A 80 4.44 -4.86 -5.37
C ILE A 80 2.91 -4.84 -5.46
N GLY A 81 2.25 -5.98 -5.20
CA GLY A 81 0.79 -6.04 -5.19
C GLY A 81 0.16 -5.11 -4.16
N LEU A 82 0.76 -4.97 -2.98
CA LEU A 82 0.31 -4.05 -1.93
C LEU A 82 0.46 -2.59 -2.35
N VAL A 83 1.57 -2.22 -3.01
CA VAL A 83 1.75 -0.87 -3.57
C VAL A 83 0.66 -0.57 -4.61
N VAL A 84 0.37 -1.52 -5.51
CA VAL A 84 -0.70 -1.38 -6.49
C VAL A 84 -2.07 -1.21 -5.81
N ALA A 85 -2.38 -2.04 -4.80
CA ALA A 85 -3.62 -1.93 -4.03
C ALA A 85 -3.77 -0.54 -3.37
N VAL A 86 -2.68 -0.03 -2.78
CA VAL A 86 -2.66 1.28 -2.14
C VAL A 86 -2.85 2.41 -3.16
N ILE A 87 -2.24 2.33 -4.35
CA ILE A 87 -2.45 3.32 -5.42
C ILE A 87 -3.92 3.33 -5.86
N VAL A 88 -4.53 2.17 -6.07
CA VAL A 88 -5.94 2.04 -6.45
C VAL A 88 -6.87 2.55 -5.35
N TRP A 89 -6.54 2.25 -4.09
CA TRP A 89 -7.28 2.77 -2.95
C TRP A 89 -7.20 4.30 -2.86
N LEU A 90 -5.99 4.88 -2.91
CA LEU A 90 -5.78 6.32 -2.83
C LEU A 90 -6.40 7.09 -4.00
N THR A 91 -6.41 6.51 -5.21
CA THR A 91 -7.09 7.13 -6.35
C THR A 91 -8.61 7.09 -6.21
N GLY A 92 -9.16 6.07 -5.54
CA GLY A 92 -10.59 5.96 -5.28
C GLY A 92 -11.10 6.69 -4.03
N THR A 93 -10.25 6.96 -3.03
CA THR A 93 -10.62 7.65 -1.78
C THR A 93 -10.00 9.05 -1.62
N GLY A 94 -9.05 9.41 -2.49
CA GLY A 94 -8.29 10.66 -2.38
C GLY A 94 -9.09 11.89 -2.80
N PRO A 95 -8.54 13.10 -2.60
CA PRO A 95 -9.18 14.36 -2.97
C PRO A 95 -9.39 14.57 -4.48
N PHE A 96 -9.00 13.59 -5.32
CA PHE A 96 -9.10 13.62 -6.78
C PHE A 96 -10.20 12.69 -7.32
N ALA A 97 -10.97 12.03 -6.45
CA ALA A 97 -12.08 11.14 -6.79
C ALA A 97 -13.42 11.88 -6.82
#